data_AF-A0A380XB71-F1
#
_entry.id   AF-A0A380XB71-F1
#
_cell.length_a   1.000
_cell.length_b   1.000
_cell.length_c   1.000
_cell.angle_alpha   90.00
_cell.angle_beta   90.00
_cell.angle_gamma   90.00
#
_symmetry.space_group_name_H-M   'P 1'
#
loop_
_entity.id
_entity.type
_entity.pdbx_description
1 polymer ?
#
loop_
_entity_poly.entity_id
_entity_poly.type
_entity_poly.pdbx_seq_one_letter_code
_entity_poly.pdbx_strand_id
1 'polypeptide(L)'
;MSLGYYYSLLAKKQSDLQRLLACEGELQGKQQEFNHYRHTVTKPDLSPFTWQGKLADEFEDIRFEQMLTSYTDIESNQFQDVFSAISRKLQQIQQEIDSIKQTIASLEAQLAAERSKK
;
A
#
# COMPACT_ATOMS: atom_id res chain seq x y z
N MET A 1 24.96 0.97 -22.23
CA MET A 1 24.76 0.14 -21.03
C MET A 1 24.85 -1.33 -21.46
N SER A 2 25.39 -2.22 -20.62
CA SER A 2 25.57 -3.64 -21.00
C SER A 2 24.29 -4.46 -20.83
N LEU A 3 24.19 -5.61 -21.51
CA LEU A 3 23.09 -6.56 -21.32
C LEU A 3 22.96 -6.98 -19.85
N GLY A 4 24.08 -7.20 -19.16
CA GLY A 4 24.10 -7.53 -17.73
C GLY A 4 23.51 -6.44 -16.83
N TYR A 5 23.62 -5.17 -17.21
CA TYR A 5 22.95 -4.07 -16.49
C TYR A 5 21.43 -4.18 -16.59
N TYR A 6 20.88 -4.49 -17.76
CA TYR A 6 19.42 -4.61 -17.92
C TYR A 6 18.86 -5.83 -17.17
N TYR A 7 19.61 -6.93 -17.10
CA TYR A 7 19.24 -8.08 -16.28
C TYR A 7 19.22 -7.76 -14.78
N SER A 8 20.21 -7.04 -14.26
CA SER A 8 20.21 -6.63 -12.85
C SER A 8 19.10 -5.61 -12.54
N LEU A 9 18.83 -4.69 -13.47
CA LEU A 9 17.73 -3.74 -13.36
C LEU A 9 16.38 -4.45 -13.37
N LEU A 10 16.18 -5.45 -14.24
CA LEU A 10 14.98 -6.27 -14.28
C LEU A 10 14.74 -6.98 -12.94
N ALA A 11 15.76 -7.67 -12.42
CA ALA A 11 15.68 -8.38 -11.15
C ALA A 11 15.32 -7.43 -10.00
N LYS A 12 15.93 -6.24 -9.97
CA LYS A 12 15.60 -5.20 -8.99
C LYS A 12 14.13 -4.79 -9.08
N LYS A 13 13.62 -4.49 -10.28
CA LYS A 13 12.23 -4.06 -10.46
C LYS A 13 11.22 -5.14 -10.09
N GLN A 14 11.52 -6.40 -10.40
CA GLN A 14 10.69 -7.54 -9.97
C GLN A 14 10.67 -7.69 -8.45
N SER A 15 11.81 -7.51 -7.77
CA SER A 15 11.88 -7.49 -6.31
C SER A 15 11.08 -6.33 -5.70
N ASP A 16 11.23 -5.13 -6.25
CA ASP A 16 10.46 -3.95 -5.81
C ASP A 16 8.94 -4.18 -5.97
N LEU A 17 8.51 -4.81 -7.07
CA LEU A 17 7.11 -5.19 -7.30
C LEU A 17 6.60 -6.16 -6.23
N GLN A 18 7.35 -7.21 -5.93
CA GLN A 18 6.97 -8.20 -4.90
C GLN A 18 6.87 -7.58 -3.51
N ARG A 19 7.82 -6.70 -3.16
CA ARG A 19 7.78 -5.98 -1.88
C ARG A 19 6.56 -5.06 -1.77
N LEU A 20 6.18 -4.41 -2.87
CA LEU A 20 5.02 -3.53 -2.88
C LEU A 20 3.70 -4.31 -2.74
N LEU A 21 3.59 -5.48 -3.39
CA LEU A 21 2.44 -6.39 -3.22
C LEU A 21 2.33 -6.92 -1.78
N ALA A 22 3.45 -7.27 -1.16
CA ALA A 22 3.46 -7.69 0.24
C ALA A 22 2.97 -6.56 1.18
N CYS A 23 3.46 -5.34 0.96
CA CYS A 23 3.04 -4.16 1.70
C CYS A 23 1.54 -3.85 1.52
N GLU A 24 1.00 -4.00 0.31
CA GLU A 24 -0.44 -3.87 0.05
C GLU A 24 -1.26 -4.85 0.90
N GLY A 25 -0.84 -6.12 0.93
CA GLY A 25 -1.50 -7.15 1.75
C GLY A 25 -1.44 -6.86 3.25
N GLU A 26 -0.28 -6.42 3.76
CA GLU A 26 -0.15 -6.00 5.16
C GLU A 26 -1.09 -4.83 5.51
N LEU A 27 -1.18 -3.83 4.63
CA LEU A 27 -2.07 -2.68 4.81
C LEU A 27 -3.55 -3.05 4.75
N GLN A 28 -3.94 -4.01 3.89
CA GLN A 28 -5.30 -4.55 3.88
C GLN A 28 -5.65 -5.21 5.22
N GLY A 29 -4.72 -5.97 5.80
CA GLY A 29 -4.88 -6.53 7.15
C GLY A 29 -5.08 -5.43 8.20
N LYS A 30 -4.31 -4.34 8.12
CA LYS A 30 -4.45 -3.20 9.04
C LYS A 30 -5.78 -2.47 8.86
N GLN A 31 -6.27 -2.29 7.64
CA GLN A 31 -7.59 -1.70 7.41
C GLN A 31 -8.70 -2.55 8.04
N GLN A 32 -8.61 -3.88 7.91
CA GLN A 32 -9.57 -4.80 8.54
C GLN A 32 -9.49 -4.74 10.08
N GLU A 33 -8.30 -4.67 10.66
CA GLU A 33 -8.12 -4.47 12.10
C GLU A 33 -8.77 -3.17 12.56
N PHE A 34 -8.57 -2.05 11.86
CA PHE A 34 -9.19 -0.77 12.19
C PHE A 34 -10.72 -0.86 12.18
N ASN A 35 -11.28 -1.40 11.09
CA ASN A 35 -12.72 -1.57 10.97
C ASN A 35 -13.29 -2.49 12.07
N HIS A 36 -12.56 -3.54 12.41
CA HIS A 36 -12.91 -4.41 13.52
C HIS A 36 -12.92 -3.63 14.83
N TYR A 37 -11.88 -2.89 15.19
CA TYR A 37 -11.81 -2.20 16.49
C TYR A 37 -12.65 -0.94 16.60
N ARG A 38 -13.16 -0.38 15.48
CA ARG A 38 -14.02 0.82 15.49
C ARG A 38 -15.19 0.73 16.47
N HIS A 39 -15.82 -0.45 16.61
CA HIS A 39 -16.96 -0.63 17.54
C HIS A 39 -16.58 -0.42 19.01
N THR A 40 -15.31 -0.59 19.38
CA THR A 40 -14.83 -0.37 20.75
C THR A 40 -14.88 1.11 21.15
N VAL A 41 -14.86 2.02 20.15
CA VAL A 41 -15.04 3.47 20.33
C VAL A 41 -16.51 3.85 20.46
N THR A 42 -17.42 3.13 19.82
CA THR A 42 -18.86 3.45 19.85
C THR A 42 -19.65 2.71 20.93
N LYS A 43 -19.12 1.63 21.50
CA LYS A 43 -19.76 0.85 22.56
C LYS A 43 -18.81 0.65 23.75
N PRO A 44 -18.67 1.65 24.64
CA PRO A 44 -17.97 1.45 25.90
C PRO A 44 -18.77 0.60 26.88
N ASP A 45 -18.07 -0.10 27.77
CA ASP A 45 -18.68 -0.70 28.97
C ASP A 45 -19.14 0.35 29.99
N LEU A 46 -18.56 1.56 29.92
CA LEU A 46 -18.93 2.71 30.75
C LEU A 46 -19.81 3.66 29.95
N SER A 47 -21.09 3.76 30.32
CA SER A 47 -22.05 4.69 29.73
C SER A 47 -22.37 5.86 30.69
N PRO A 48 -22.94 6.97 30.19
CA PRO A 48 -23.50 8.04 31.05
C PRO A 48 -24.55 7.54 32.05
N PHE A 49 -25.21 6.41 31.75
CA PHE A 49 -26.18 5.79 32.65
C PHE A 49 -25.51 5.07 33.83
N THR A 50 -24.21 4.79 33.74
CA THR A 50 -23.39 4.14 34.78
C THR A 50 -22.35 5.09 35.41
N TRP A 51 -22.04 6.21 34.76
CA TRP A 51 -21.08 7.23 35.22
C TRP A 51 -21.51 8.62 34.74
N GLN A 52 -21.78 9.56 35.65
CA GLN A 52 -22.35 10.88 35.33
C GLN A 52 -21.46 12.05 35.79
N GLY A 53 -21.67 13.22 35.18
CA GLY A 53 -21.02 14.48 35.52
C GLY A 53 -19.95 14.89 34.50
N LYS A 54 -19.30 16.04 34.72
CA LYS A 54 -18.40 16.69 33.76
C LYS A 54 -17.34 15.77 33.13
N LEU A 55 -16.80 14.82 33.90
CA LEU A 55 -15.80 13.87 33.40
C LEU A 55 -16.40 12.83 32.44
N ALA A 56 -17.67 12.45 32.62
CA ALA A 56 -18.38 11.58 31.70
C ALA A 56 -18.67 12.30 30.38
N ASP A 57 -19.10 13.57 30.46
CA ASP A 57 -19.35 14.41 29.28
C ASP A 57 -18.05 14.62 28.47
N GLU A 58 -16.94 14.99 29.14
CA GLU A 58 -15.63 15.14 28.49
C GLU A 58 -15.13 13.82 27.87
N PHE A 59 -15.42 12.68 28.50
CA PHE A 59 -15.05 11.36 27.99
C PHE A 59 -15.84 10.99 26.72
N GLU A 60 -17.14 11.31 26.65
CA GLU A 60 -17.94 11.12 25.44
C GLU A 60 -17.46 12.02 24.30
N ASP A 61 -17.21 13.30 24.57
CA ASP A 61 -16.71 14.26 23.58
C ASP A 61 -15.40 13.77 22.93
N ILE A 62 -14.44 13.30 23.74
CA ILE A 62 -13.18 12.74 23.22
C ILE A 62 -13.45 11.55 22.29
N ARG A 63 -14.38 10.67 22.64
CA ARG A 63 -14.63 9.45 21.87
C ARG A 63 -15.37 9.71 20.57
N PHE A 64 -16.45 10.48 20.63
CA PHE A 64 -17.33 10.66 19.47
C PHE A 64 -16.85 11.78 18.56
N GLU A 65 -16.41 12.91 19.11
CA GLU A 65 -16.01 14.06 18.29
C GLU A 65 -14.56 13.94 17.78
N GLN A 66 -13.67 13.28 18.54
CA GLN A 66 -12.25 13.18 18.16
C GLN A 66 -11.87 11.78 17.67
N MET A 67 -12.02 10.74 18.50
CA MET A 67 -11.54 9.40 18.16
C MET A 67 -12.33 8.79 17.01
N LEU A 68 -13.66 8.84 17.04
CA LEU A 68 -14.51 8.28 15.99
C LEU A 68 -14.32 9.00 14.66
N THR A 69 -14.18 10.33 14.68
CA THR A 69 -13.82 11.14 13.52
C THR A 69 -12.48 10.68 12.93
N SER A 70 -11.46 10.51 13.78
CA SER A 70 -10.13 10.03 13.35
C SER A 70 -10.19 8.62 12.75
N TYR A 71 -10.92 7.69 13.37
CA TYR A 71 -11.14 6.35 12.83
C TYR A 71 -11.82 6.39 11.46
N THR A 72 -12.84 7.24 11.34
CA THR A 72 -13.60 7.36 10.09
C THR A 72 -12.71 7.91 8.98
N ASP A 73 -11.91 8.96 9.25
CA ASP A 73 -10.96 9.52 8.29
C ASP A 73 -9.88 8.51 7.86
N ILE A 74 -9.31 7.76 8.81
CA ILE A 74 -8.33 6.72 8.51
C ILE A 74 -8.95 5.65 7.61
N GLU A 75 -10.11 5.12 7.97
CA GLU A 75 -10.81 4.06 7.24
C GLU A 75 -11.24 4.48 5.83
N SER A 76 -11.78 5.69 5.67
CA SER A 76 -12.37 6.13 4.40
C SER A 76 -11.38 6.84 3.48
N ASN A 77 -10.52 7.70 4.02
CA ASN A 77 -9.71 8.61 3.21
C ASN A 77 -8.26 8.14 3.16
N GLN A 78 -7.61 7.97 4.31
CA GLN A 78 -6.18 7.69 4.34
C GLN A 78 -5.82 6.33 3.73
N PHE A 79 -6.55 5.27 4.08
CA PHE A 79 -6.34 3.96 3.44
C PHE A 79 -6.61 4.01 1.94
N GLN A 80 -7.69 4.66 1.52
CA GLN A 80 -8.05 4.77 0.11
C GLN A 80 -6.95 5.50 -0.70
N ASP A 81 -6.41 6.59 -0.16
CA ASP A 81 -5.34 7.35 -0.79
C ASP A 81 -4.06 6.53 -0.94
N VAL A 82 -3.69 5.79 0.12
CA VAL A 82 -2.50 4.93 0.12
C VAL A 82 -2.66 3.77 -0.86
N PHE A 83 -3.81 3.07 -0.87
CA PHE A 83 -4.06 2.00 -1.83
C PHE A 83 -4.07 2.52 -3.28
N SER A 84 -4.62 3.70 -3.51
CA SER A 84 -4.59 4.34 -4.82
C SER A 84 -3.14 4.67 -5.25
N ALA A 85 -2.30 5.13 -4.33
CA ALA A 85 -0.88 5.38 -4.59
C ALA A 85 -0.09 4.10 -4.88
N ILE A 86 -0.34 3.04 -4.11
CA ILE A 86 0.26 1.72 -4.31
C ILE A 86 -0.12 1.17 -5.69
N SER A 87 -1.41 1.18 -6.04
CA SER A 87 -1.92 0.69 -7.32
C SER A 87 -1.26 1.41 -8.51
N ARG A 88 -1.18 2.76 -8.45
CA ARG A 88 -0.45 3.54 -9.46
C ARG A 88 1.01 3.12 -9.57
N LYS A 89 1.67 2.87 -8.43
CA LYS A 89 3.09 2.51 -8.43
C LYS A 89 3.34 1.09 -8.93
N LEU A 90 2.46 0.14 -8.63
CA LEU A 90 2.46 -1.21 -9.19
C LEU A 90 2.37 -1.16 -10.72
N GLN A 91 1.41 -0.41 -11.25
CA GLN A 91 1.25 -0.22 -12.71
C GLN A 91 2.51 0.39 -13.34
N GLN A 92 3.08 1.41 -12.72
CA GLN A 92 4.32 2.02 -13.20
C GLN A 92 5.48 1.01 -13.25
N ILE A 93 5.70 0.26 -12.16
CA ILE A 93 6.80 -0.72 -12.09
C ILE A 93 6.59 -1.83 -13.13
N GLN A 94 5.35 -2.26 -13.36
CA GLN A 94 5.03 -3.26 -14.36
C GLN A 94 5.37 -2.78 -15.78
N GLN A 95 5.01 -1.54 -16.13
CA GLN A 95 5.38 -0.93 -17.41
C GLN A 95 6.89 -0.80 -17.58
N GLU A 96 7.61 -0.42 -16.52
CA GLU A 96 9.07 -0.36 -16.52
C GLU A 96 9.70 -1.76 -16.76
N ILE A 97 9.17 -2.80 -16.12
CA ILE A 97 9.59 -4.20 -16.33
C ILE A 97 9.42 -4.60 -17.80
N ASP A 98 8.28 -4.30 -18.40
CA ASP A 98 7.98 -4.69 -19.78
C ASP A 98 8.89 -3.97 -20.78
N SER A 99 9.17 -2.68 -20.55
CA SER A 99 10.14 -1.90 -21.33
C SER A 99 11.58 -2.46 -21.22
N ILE A 100 12.00 -2.86 -20.01
CA ILE A 100 13.31 -3.48 -19.80
C ILE A 100 13.40 -4.81 -20.56
N LYS A 101 12.37 -5.66 -20.51
CA LYS A 101 12.34 -6.93 -21.24
C LYS A 101 12.46 -6.74 -22.75
N GLN A 102 11.74 -5.76 -23.31
CA GLN A 102 11.85 -5.41 -24.73
C GLN A 102 13.27 -4.96 -25.09
N THR A 103 13.89 -4.17 -24.22
CA THR A 103 15.28 -3.71 -24.41
C THR A 103 16.26 -4.89 -24.40
N ILE A 104 16.12 -5.83 -23.45
CA ILE A 104 16.92 -7.06 -23.39
C ILE A 104 16.78 -7.85 -24.69
N ALA A 105 15.56 -8.12 -25.14
CA ALA A 105 15.31 -8.89 -26.36
C ALA A 105 15.95 -8.24 -27.60
N SER A 106 15.87 -6.92 -27.72
CA SER A 106 16.52 -6.18 -28.82
C SER A 106 18.04 -6.30 -28.79
N LEU A 107 18.66 -6.17 -27.61
CA LEU A 107 20.11 -6.31 -27.45
C LEU A 107 20.59 -7.73 -27.74
N GLU A 108 19.83 -8.75 -27.33
CA GLU A 108 20.14 -10.15 -27.62
C GLU A 108 20.07 -10.46 -29.12
N ALA A 109 19.04 -9.94 -29.80
CA ALA A 109 18.91 -10.08 -31.25
C ALA A 109 20.08 -9.43 -32.00
N GLN A 110 20.51 -8.24 -31.56
CA GLN A 110 21.68 -7.55 -32.14
C GLN A 110 22.96 -8.37 -31.96
N LEU A 111 23.22 -8.88 -30.75
CA LEU A 111 24.39 -9.73 -30.47
C LEU A 111 24.38 -11.03 -31.27
N ALA A 112 23.21 -11.65 -31.47
CA ALA A 112 23.08 -12.85 -32.28
C ALA A 112 23.38 -12.55 -33.76
N ALA A 113 22.87 -11.45 -34.31
CA ALA A 113 23.11 -11.03 -35.69
C ALA A 113 24.58 -10.67 -35.95
N GLU A 114 25.28 -10.08 -34.98
CA GLU A 114 26.72 -9.83 -35.06
C GLU A 114 27.53 -11.12 -35.06
N ARG A 115 27.15 -12.11 -34.24
CA ARG A 115 27.80 -13.42 -34.20
C ARG A 115 27.61 -14.21 -35.49
N SER A 116 26.46 -14.11 -36.15
CA SER A 116 26.21 -14.80 -37.42
C SER A 116 26.91 -14.17 -38.63
N LYS A 117 27.45 -12.94 -38.48
CA LYS A 117 28.19 -12.23 -39.53
C LYS A 117 29.71 -12.46 -39.48
N LYS A 118 30.20 -13.08 -38.40
CA LYS A 118 31.59 -13.52 -38.24
C LYS A 118 31.71 -14.99 -38.62
#